data_AF-A0A433RRZ3-F1
#
_entry.id   AF-A0A433RRZ3-F1
#
_cell.length_a   1.000
_cell.length_b   1.000
_cell.length_c   1.000
_cell.angle_alpha   90.00
_cell.angle_beta   90.00
_cell.angle_gamma   90.00
#
_symmetry.space_group_name_H-M   'P 1'
#
loop_
_entity.id
_entity.type
_entity.pdbx_description
1 polymer ?
#
loop_
_entity_poly.entity_id
_entity_poly.type
_entity_poly.pdbx_seq_one_letter_code
_entity_poly.pdbx_strand_id
1 'polypeptide(L)'
;MAEHNHEHLVAVDENGNEIVFAVIERFEANDKNFILFAEEKEGGSEVQAAVIVVDAEGNEDLQPIESPEDQAAVAEVLERLSNGVDEEASAEHIVAVDDNGNEIKFVVIARFTVGEKTYVAFVEEEVEEPELQVAIITENEAGEQGLAPIESDEEFEKVQEILSEILSGHED
;
A
#
# COMPACT_ATOMS: atom_id res chain seq x y z
N MET A 1 -24.03 1.84 3.95
CA MET A 1 -24.07 1.47 2.52
C MET A 1 -23.59 2.68 1.76
N ALA A 2 -22.28 2.81 1.57
CA ALA A 2 -21.73 3.81 0.66
C ALA A 2 -21.75 3.17 -0.73
N GLU A 3 -22.64 3.64 -1.61
CA GLU A 3 -22.49 3.43 -3.04
C GLU A 3 -21.23 4.19 -3.45
N HIS A 4 -20.11 3.48 -3.56
CA HIS A 4 -18.96 4.01 -4.26
C HIS A 4 -19.36 4.07 -5.74
N ASN A 5 -19.70 5.27 -6.20
CA ASN A 5 -19.91 5.55 -7.62
C ASN A 5 -18.54 5.56 -8.30
N HIS A 6 -17.90 4.39 -8.37
CA HIS A 6 -16.68 4.20 -9.12
C HIS A 6 -17.05 4.32 -10.60
N GLU A 7 -16.35 5.19 -11.31
CA GLU A 7 -16.53 5.31 -12.74
C GLU A 7 -15.91 4.08 -13.40
N HIS A 8 -16.66 3.44 -14.30
CA HIS A 8 -16.20 2.25 -15.00
C HIS A 8 -16.08 2.55 -16.49
N LEU A 9 -14.97 2.16 -17.10
CA LEU A 9 -14.79 2.14 -18.54
C LEU A 9 -15.17 0.76 -19.05
N VAL A 10 -15.90 0.72 -20.17
CA VAL A 10 -16.19 -0.53 -20.86
C VAL A 10 -15.47 -0.51 -22.18
N ALA A 11 -14.52 -1.43 -22.36
CA ALA A 11 -13.90 -1.69 -23.65
C ALA A 11 -14.44 -3.01 -24.21
N VAL A 12 -14.38 -3.17 -25.53
CA VAL A 12 -14.74 -4.43 -26.18
C VAL A 12 -13.47 -5.05 -26.75
N ASP A 13 -13.15 -6.25 -26.32
CA ASP A 13 -12.00 -7.03 -26.81
C ASP A 13 -12.21 -7.50 -28.26
N GLU A 14 -11.14 -7.98 -28.91
CA GLU A 14 -11.15 -8.58 -30.25
C GLU A 14 -12.19 -9.71 -30.43
N ASN A 15 -12.61 -10.35 -29.32
CA ASN A 15 -13.62 -11.40 -29.30
C ASN A 15 -15.06 -10.89 -29.14
N GLY A 16 -15.27 -9.58 -29.00
CA GLY A 16 -16.58 -8.99 -28.73
C GLY A 16 -17.01 -9.07 -27.25
N ASN A 17 -16.08 -9.39 -26.35
CA ASN A 17 -16.35 -9.43 -24.91
C ASN A 17 -16.18 -8.02 -24.32
N GLU A 18 -17.15 -7.61 -23.51
CA GLU A 18 -17.06 -6.37 -22.73
C GLU A 18 -16.10 -6.58 -21.55
N ILE A 19 -15.00 -5.85 -21.54
CA ILE A 19 -14.06 -5.76 -20.42
C ILE A 19 -14.39 -4.48 -19.66
N VAL A 20 -14.64 -4.64 -18.36
CA VAL A 20 -14.92 -3.52 -17.46
C VAL A 20 -13.63 -3.17 -16.72
N PHE A 21 -13.26 -1.89 -16.80
CA PHE A 21 -12.12 -1.34 -16.06
C PHE A 21 -12.63 -0.33 -15.05
N ALA A 22 -12.10 -0.38 -13.83
CA ALA A 22 -12.34 0.64 -12.83
C ALA A 22 -11.41 1.83 -13.09
N VAL A 23 -11.98 3.04 -13.16
CA VAL A 23 -11.21 4.28 -13.23
C VAL A 23 -10.68 4.62 -11.84
N ILE A 24 -9.37 4.74 -11.73
CA ILE A 24 -8.68 5.07 -10.48
C ILE A 24 -8.59 6.58 -10.31
N GLU A 25 -8.10 7.29 -11.34
CA GLU A 25 -7.87 8.73 -11.28
C GLU A 25 -7.78 9.32 -12.70
N ARG A 26 -8.23 10.57 -12.85
CA ARG A 26 -8.08 11.35 -14.08
C ARG A 26 -7.30 12.61 -13.77
N PHE A 27 -6.28 12.92 -14.57
CA PHE A 27 -5.43 14.09 -14.33
C PHE A 27 -4.96 14.74 -15.62
N GLU A 28 -4.60 16.02 -15.55
CA GLU A 28 -4.05 16.79 -16.66
C GLU A 28 -2.55 17.01 -16.44
N ALA A 29 -1.74 16.72 -17.46
CA ALA A 29 -0.30 16.98 -17.47
C ALA A 29 0.15 17.29 -18.90
N ASN A 30 1.22 18.07 -19.09
CA ASN A 30 1.77 18.37 -20.43
C ASN A 30 0.71 18.82 -21.47
N ASP A 31 -0.30 19.60 -21.05
CA ASP A 31 -1.46 20.03 -21.87
C ASP A 31 -2.30 18.86 -22.46
N LYS A 32 -2.24 17.68 -21.85
CA LYS A 32 -2.98 16.46 -22.21
C LYS A 32 -3.75 15.93 -21.00
N ASN A 33 -4.83 15.22 -21.29
CA ASN A 33 -5.62 14.53 -20.27
C ASN A 33 -5.17 13.07 -20.20
N PHE A 34 -5.02 12.55 -18.99
CA PHE A 34 -4.61 11.19 -18.70
C PHE A 34 -5.64 10.50 -17.81
N ILE A 35 -5.70 9.19 -17.93
CA ILE A 35 -6.54 8.33 -17.12
C ILE A 35 -5.75 7.13 -16.62
N LEU A 36 -5.95 6.81 -15.34
CA LEU A 36 -5.48 5.59 -14.69
C LEU A 36 -6.65 4.67 -14.50
N PHE A 37 -6.50 3.41 -14.92
CA PHE A 37 -7.56 2.42 -14.82
C PHE A 37 -6.98 1.03 -14.60
N ALA A 38 -7.74 0.16 -13.96
CA ALA A 38 -7.34 -1.21 -13.70
C ALA A 38 -8.48 -2.18 -14.00
N GLU A 39 -8.14 -3.36 -14.47
CA GLU A 39 -9.14 -4.38 -14.81
C GLU A 39 -9.63 -5.08 -13.55
N GLU A 40 -10.94 -5.11 -13.29
CA GLU A 40 -11.49 -5.85 -12.15
C GLU A 40 -11.43 -7.36 -12.40
N LYS A 41 -10.36 -8.00 -11.91
CA LYS A 41 -10.12 -9.44 -12.02
C LYS A 41 -9.81 -10.06 -10.67
N GLU A 42 -10.32 -11.27 -10.46
CA GLU A 42 -10.03 -12.12 -9.30
C GLU A 42 -8.58 -12.64 -9.42
N GLY A 43 -7.61 -11.89 -8.88
CA GLY A 43 -6.18 -12.24 -8.98
C GLY A 43 -5.19 -11.08 -8.88
N GLY A 44 -5.68 -9.85 -8.75
CA GLY A 44 -4.84 -8.65 -8.71
C GLY A 44 -4.89 -7.92 -10.05
N SER A 45 -5.17 -6.63 -9.97
CA SER A 45 -5.37 -5.76 -11.13
C SER A 45 -4.11 -4.94 -11.38
N GLU A 46 -3.51 -5.06 -12.56
CA GLU A 46 -2.42 -4.18 -12.97
C GLU A 46 -2.99 -2.82 -13.38
N VAL A 47 -2.48 -1.75 -12.76
CA VAL A 47 -2.87 -0.38 -13.10
C VAL A 47 -2.24 0.01 -14.43
N GLN A 48 -3.09 0.43 -15.36
CA GLN A 48 -2.70 0.91 -16.68
C GLN A 48 -2.98 2.40 -16.80
N ALA A 49 -2.27 3.05 -17.72
CA ALA A 49 -2.38 4.48 -17.98
C ALA A 49 -2.56 4.74 -19.47
N ALA A 50 -3.42 5.69 -19.82
CA ALA A 50 -3.65 6.12 -21.20
C ALA A 50 -3.87 7.63 -21.30
N VAL A 51 -3.65 8.17 -22.50
CA VAL A 51 -3.98 9.56 -22.86
C VAL A 51 -5.42 9.59 -23.38
N ILE A 52 -6.22 10.51 -22.85
CA ILE A 52 -7.59 10.75 -23.31
C ILE A 52 -7.54 11.71 -24.50
N VAL A 53 -7.99 11.24 -25.65
CA VAL A 53 -8.12 12.02 -26.88
C VAL A 53 -9.61 12.14 -27.22
N VAL A 54 -10.12 13.36 -27.26
CA VAL A 54 -11.52 13.60 -27.64
C VAL A 54 -11.61 13.82 -29.15
N ASP A 55 -12.39 12.97 -29.83
CA ASP A 55 -12.63 13.11 -31.27
C ASP A 55 -13.61 14.27 -31.59
N ALA A 56 -13.72 14.64 -32.87
CA ALA A 56 -14.64 15.66 -33.36
C ALA A 56 -16.12 15.46 -32.99
N GLU A 57 -16.52 14.20 -32.73
CA GLU A 57 -17.87 13.85 -32.27
C GLU A 57 -18.05 13.97 -30.73
N GLY A 58 -16.98 14.29 -29.99
CA GLY A 58 -16.98 14.41 -28.53
C GLY A 58 -16.77 13.08 -27.80
N ASN A 59 -16.39 12.02 -28.52
CA ASN A 59 -16.09 10.71 -27.92
C ASN A 59 -14.65 10.70 -27.38
N GLU A 60 -14.48 10.18 -26.17
CA GLU A 60 -13.17 9.95 -25.55
C GLU A 60 -12.56 8.64 -26.08
N ASP A 61 -11.38 8.73 -26.66
CA ASP A 61 -10.56 7.60 -27.11
C ASP A 61 -9.30 7.52 -26.25
N LEU A 62 -8.90 6.30 -25.89
CA LEU A 62 -7.74 6.06 -25.03
C LEU A 62 -6.54 5.64 -25.89
N GLN A 63 -5.51 6.48 -25.89
CA GLN A 63 -4.29 6.25 -26.63
C GLN A 63 -3.13 5.83 -25.71
N PRO A 64 -2.26 4.90 -26.14
CA PRO A 64 -1.11 4.48 -25.35
C PRO A 64 -0.11 5.63 -25.17
N ILE A 65 0.60 5.62 -24.04
CA ILE A 65 1.59 6.65 -23.72
C ILE A 65 2.95 6.25 -24.29
N GLU A 66 3.36 6.92 -25.37
CA GLU A 66 4.63 6.64 -26.05
C GLU A 66 5.78 7.56 -25.59
N SER A 67 5.47 8.75 -25.07
CA SER A 67 6.50 9.75 -24.74
C SER A 67 7.04 9.56 -23.32
N PRO A 68 8.38 9.61 -23.11
CA PRO A 68 8.96 9.44 -21.78
C PRO A 68 8.57 10.56 -20.80
N GLU A 69 8.31 11.76 -21.32
CA GLU A 69 7.81 12.89 -20.51
C GLU A 69 6.40 12.61 -19.96
N ASP A 70 5.54 12.01 -20.77
CA ASP A 70 4.20 11.62 -20.36
C ASP A 70 4.23 10.41 -19.40
N GLN A 71 5.13 9.45 -19.64
CA GLN A 71 5.36 8.32 -18.73
C GLN A 71 5.87 8.79 -17.36
N ALA A 72 6.73 9.81 -17.32
CA ALA A 72 7.21 10.40 -16.07
C ALA A 72 6.06 11.07 -15.30
N ALA A 73 5.18 11.81 -15.98
CA ALA A 73 4.00 12.41 -15.35
C ALA A 73 3.06 11.36 -14.75
N VAL A 74 2.83 10.26 -15.47
CA VAL A 74 2.05 9.12 -14.99
C VAL A 74 2.70 8.43 -13.80
N ALA A 75 4.01 8.21 -13.86
CA ALA A 75 4.75 7.60 -12.75
C ALA A 75 4.69 8.47 -11.48
N GLU A 76 4.78 9.80 -11.61
CA GLU A 76 4.62 10.72 -10.48
C GLU A 76 3.23 10.63 -9.85
N VAL A 77 2.17 10.56 -10.67
CA VAL A 77 0.80 10.40 -10.17
C VAL A 77 0.58 9.02 -9.56
N LEU A 78 1.13 7.96 -10.15
CA LEU A 78 1.08 6.61 -9.58
C LEU A 78 1.81 6.54 -8.25
N GLU A 79 3.02 7.10 -8.15
CA GLU A 79 3.76 7.18 -6.90
C GLU A 79 2.97 7.99 -5.86
N ARG A 80 2.39 9.13 -6.26
CA ARG A 80 1.50 9.91 -5.39
C ARG A 80 0.25 9.15 -4.99
N LEU A 81 -0.33 8.33 -5.85
CA LEU A 81 -1.50 7.52 -5.51
C LEU A 81 -1.08 6.39 -4.58
N SER A 82 -0.02 5.65 -4.89
CA SER A 82 0.54 4.63 -4.00
C SER A 82 0.96 5.18 -2.64
N ASN A 83 1.55 6.38 -2.61
CA ASN A 83 1.97 7.11 -1.40
C ASN A 83 0.85 8.03 -0.85
N GLY A 84 -0.29 8.07 -1.52
CA GLY A 84 -1.50 8.82 -1.18
C GLY A 84 -2.65 7.89 -0.80
N VAL A 85 -2.46 6.57 -0.94
CA VAL A 85 -3.11 5.52 -0.16
C VAL A 85 -2.46 5.47 1.24
N ASP A 86 -2.25 6.66 1.81
CA ASP A 86 -1.88 6.89 3.19
C ASP A 86 -3.07 7.61 3.86
N GLU A 87 -4.25 7.00 3.77
CA GLU A 87 -5.28 7.16 4.80
C GLU A 87 -6.25 5.97 4.79
N GLU A 88 -5.78 4.73 4.59
CA GLU A 88 -6.37 3.51 5.16
C GLU A 88 -5.42 2.31 4.90
N ALA A 89 -4.54 2.04 5.86
CA ALA A 89 -3.80 0.79 6.07
C ALA A 89 -2.65 0.41 5.10
N SER A 90 -1.64 1.26 4.92
CA SER A 90 -0.26 0.76 4.82
C SER A 90 0.19 0.28 6.21
N ALA A 91 -0.35 -0.85 6.66
CA ALA A 91 0.26 -1.52 7.79
C ALA A 91 1.69 -1.91 7.35
N GLU A 92 2.70 -1.48 8.10
CA GLU A 92 4.08 -1.83 7.81
C GLU A 92 4.22 -3.35 8.05
N HIS A 93 4.66 -4.14 7.07
CA HIS A 93 4.75 -5.60 7.22
C HIS A 93 6.20 -6.03 7.40
N ILE A 94 6.46 -6.90 8.38
CA ILE A 94 7.74 -7.56 8.60
C ILE A 94 7.62 -8.99 8.10
N VAL A 95 8.54 -9.44 7.26
CA VAL A 95 8.64 -10.85 6.83
C VAL A 95 9.81 -11.49 7.57
N ALA A 96 9.53 -12.51 8.38
CA ALA A 96 10.58 -13.33 8.97
C ALA A 96 10.59 -14.71 8.32
N VAL A 97 11.76 -15.34 8.27
CA VAL A 97 11.90 -16.71 7.78
C VAL A 97 12.17 -17.61 8.99
N ASP A 98 11.30 -18.59 9.22
CA ASP A 98 11.49 -19.58 10.28
C ASP A 98 12.61 -20.60 9.93
N ASP A 99 13.06 -21.38 10.91
CA ASP A 99 14.08 -22.44 10.77
C ASP A 99 13.73 -23.48 9.67
N ASN A 100 12.45 -23.61 9.34
CA ASN A 100 11.95 -24.47 8.26
C ASN A 100 11.97 -23.82 6.86
N GLY A 101 12.37 -22.55 6.75
CA GLY A 101 12.35 -21.79 5.50
C GLY A 101 10.96 -21.26 5.10
N ASN A 102 9.99 -21.26 6.03
CA ASN A 102 8.68 -20.66 5.79
C ASN A 102 8.75 -19.16 6.05
N GLU A 103 8.20 -18.38 5.12
CA GLU A 103 8.00 -16.94 5.29
C GLU A 103 6.78 -16.72 6.17
N ILE A 104 6.97 -16.05 7.30
CA ILE A 104 5.91 -15.64 8.22
C ILE A 104 5.77 -14.12 8.10
N LYS A 105 4.55 -13.67 7.79
CA LYS A 105 4.20 -12.26 7.70
C LYS A 105 3.68 -11.74 9.02
N PHE A 106 4.25 -10.62 9.45
CA PHE A 106 3.83 -9.89 10.62
C PHE A 106 3.39 -8.49 10.21
N VAL A 107 2.31 -8.02 10.83
CA VAL A 107 1.78 -6.68 10.68
C VAL A 107 2.32 -5.83 11.83
N VAL A 108 3.02 -4.75 11.52
CA VAL A 108 3.49 -3.77 12.50
C VAL A 108 2.31 -2.91 12.92
N ILE A 109 2.03 -2.98 14.21
CA ILE A 109 0.96 -2.25 14.88
C ILE A 109 1.46 -0.88 15.34
N ALA A 110 2.69 -0.79 15.85
CA ALA A 110 3.29 0.47 16.28
C ALA A 110 4.82 0.38 16.34
N ARG A 111 5.51 1.51 16.16
CA ARG A 111 6.95 1.64 16.41
C ARG A 111 7.25 2.88 17.23
N PHE A 112 8.18 2.76 18.17
CA PHE A 112 8.55 3.88 19.05
C PHE A 112 9.97 3.71 19.57
N THR A 113 10.59 4.82 19.97
CA THR A 113 11.96 4.82 20.49
C THR A 113 11.93 5.17 21.97
N VAL A 114 12.58 4.34 22.79
CA VAL A 114 12.75 4.58 24.23
C VAL A 114 14.23 4.70 24.53
N GLY A 115 14.66 5.90 24.91
CA GLY A 115 16.08 6.21 25.12
C GLY A 115 16.87 6.14 23.82
N GLU A 116 17.74 5.13 23.69
CA GLU A 116 18.59 4.89 22.52
C GLU A 116 18.19 3.63 21.73
N LYS A 117 17.10 2.97 22.12
CA LYS A 117 16.62 1.73 21.51
C LYS A 117 15.29 1.95 20.81
N THR A 118 15.12 1.30 19.66
CA THR A 118 13.87 1.32 18.90
C THR A 118 13.11 0.04 19.16
N TYR A 119 11.81 0.18 19.42
CA TYR A 119 10.89 -0.91 19.73
C TYR A 119 9.80 -0.96 18.66
N VAL A 120 9.35 -2.17 18.36
CA VAL A 120 8.29 -2.43 17.39
C VAL A 120 7.31 -3.43 17.96
N ALA A 121 6.03 -3.08 17.87
CA ALA A 121 4.90 -3.92 18.21
C ALA A 121 4.31 -4.48 16.92
N PHE A 122 4.16 -5.80 16.85
CA PHE A 122 3.69 -6.50 15.65
C PHE A 122 2.81 -7.70 16.02
N VAL A 123 1.99 -8.12 15.08
CA VAL A 123 1.11 -9.30 15.17
C VAL A 123 1.30 -10.19 13.95
N GLU A 124 1.04 -11.48 14.08
CA GLU A 124 1.08 -12.39 12.92
C GLU A 124 -0.18 -12.21 12.06
N GLU A 125 -0.02 -12.04 10.75
CA GLU A 125 -1.14 -11.77 9.83
C GLU A 125 -2.01 -13.03 9.61
N GLU A 126 -1.37 -14.20 9.56
CA GLU A 126 -1.98 -15.45 9.07
C GLU A 126 -2.56 -16.34 10.20
N VAL A 127 -3.02 -15.74 11.30
CA VAL A 127 -3.62 -16.46 12.45
C VAL A 127 -5.01 -15.95 12.80
N GLU A 128 -5.88 -16.85 13.27
CA GLU A 128 -7.25 -16.49 13.72
C GLU A 128 -7.24 -15.55 14.94
N GLU A 129 -6.25 -15.67 15.83
CA GLU A 129 -6.11 -14.86 17.03
C GLU A 129 -4.66 -14.35 17.16
N PRO A 130 -4.32 -13.24 16.50
CA PRO A 130 -3.00 -12.65 16.61
C PRO A 130 -2.71 -12.15 18.03
N GLU A 131 -1.59 -12.59 18.60
CA GLU A 131 -1.06 -12.03 19.85
C GLU A 131 -0.09 -10.88 19.55
N LEU A 132 -0.33 -9.73 20.19
CA LEU A 132 0.54 -8.56 20.08
C LEU A 132 1.90 -8.85 20.74
N GLN A 133 2.94 -8.88 19.93
CA GLN A 133 4.32 -9.08 20.35
C GLN A 133 5.11 -7.79 20.24
N VAL A 134 6.13 -7.63 21.09
CA VAL A 134 7.01 -6.46 21.06
C VAL A 134 8.47 -6.90 21.09
N ALA A 135 9.27 -6.33 20.19
CA ALA A 135 10.71 -6.59 20.10
C ALA A 135 11.50 -5.29 19.88
N ILE A 136 12.81 -5.38 20.08
CA ILE A 136 13.78 -4.31 19.86
C ILE A 136 14.29 -4.43 18.42
N ILE A 137 14.21 -3.35 17.65
CA ILE A 137 14.83 -3.28 16.33
C ILE A 137 16.34 -3.12 16.49
N THR A 138 17.07 -4.04 15.88
CA THR A 138 18.54 -4.04 15.78
C THR A 138 18.91 -3.99 14.31
N GLU A 139 20.04 -3.37 13.96
CA GLU A 139 20.55 -3.37 12.59
C GLU A 139 21.85 -4.18 12.56
N ASN A 140 21.98 -5.09 11.60
CA ASN A 140 23.20 -5.86 11.41
C ASN A 140 24.22 -5.09 10.54
N GLU A 141 25.44 -5.63 10.40
CA GLU A 141 26.51 -5.01 9.60
C GLU A 141 26.19 -4.92 8.09
N ALA A 142 25.14 -5.61 7.61
CA ALA A 142 24.65 -5.55 6.24
C ALA A 142 23.53 -4.51 6.04
N GLY A 143 23.10 -3.81 7.10
CA GLY A 143 21.97 -2.86 7.07
C GLY A 143 20.61 -3.55 7.13
N GLU A 144 20.55 -4.84 7.46
CA GLU A 144 19.29 -5.56 7.63
C GLU A 144 18.78 -5.37 9.06
N GLN A 145 17.48 -5.11 9.17
CA GLN A 145 16.81 -4.95 10.45
C GLN A 145 16.48 -6.35 11.02
N GLY A 146 16.98 -6.62 12.22
CA GLY A 146 16.67 -7.80 13.03
C GLY A 146 15.88 -7.45 14.27
N LEU A 147 15.15 -8.42 14.83
CA LEU A 147 14.36 -8.27 16.04
C LEU A 147 15.07 -8.96 17.21
N ALA A 148 15.26 -8.24 18.32
CA ALA A 148 15.82 -8.76 19.56
C ALA A 148 14.78 -8.76 20.69
N PRO A 149 14.71 -9.81 21.51
CA PRO A 149 13.78 -9.88 22.62
C PRO A 149 14.12 -8.85 23.71
N ILE A 150 13.11 -8.43 24.46
CA ILE A 150 13.29 -7.53 25.61
C ILE A 150 13.73 -8.37 26.81
N GLU A 151 14.97 -8.19 27.27
CA GLU A 151 15.56 -9.00 28.35
C GLU A 151 15.24 -8.51 29.77
N SER A 152 14.65 -7.32 29.92
CA SER A 152 14.40 -6.69 31.23
C SER A 152 12.92 -6.41 31.44
N ASP A 153 12.36 -6.91 32.54
CA ASP A 153 10.96 -6.70 32.91
C ASP A 153 10.63 -5.20 33.06
N GLU A 154 11.52 -4.41 33.67
CA GLU A 154 11.32 -2.96 33.81
C GLU A 154 11.22 -2.25 32.46
N GLU A 155 11.98 -2.71 31.46
CA GLU A 155 11.93 -2.15 30.11
C GLU A 155 10.64 -2.57 29.40
N PHE A 156 10.22 -3.83 29.59
CA PHE A 156 8.97 -4.33 29.05
C PHE A 156 7.76 -3.56 29.59
N GLU A 157 7.72 -3.27 30.89
CA GLU A 157 6.64 -2.47 31.50
C GLU A 157 6.56 -1.06 30.89
N LYS A 158 7.68 -0.36 30.73
CA LYS A 158 7.72 0.98 30.09
C LYS A 158 7.23 0.93 28.65
N VAL A 159 7.68 -0.07 27.90
CA VAL A 159 7.34 -0.29 26.50
C VAL A 159 5.84 -0.57 26.36
N GLN A 160 5.28 -1.41 27.24
CA GLN A 160 3.84 -1.68 27.27
C GLN A 160 3.01 -0.45 27.65
N GLU A 161 3.48 0.38 28.59
CA GLU A 161 2.81 1.62 28.96
C GLU A 161 2.72 2.57 27.75
N ILE A 162 3.84 2.81 27.07
CA ILE A 162 3.91 3.65 25.87
C ILE A 162 3.05 3.06 24.75
N LEU A 163 3.14 1.75 24.51
CA LEU A 163 2.36 1.07 23.48
C LEU A 163 0.86 1.17 23.76
N SER A 164 0.43 0.98 25.01
CA SER A 164 -0.96 1.15 25.42
C SER A 164 -1.41 2.59 25.23
N GLU A 165 -0.56 3.58 25.47
CA GLU A 165 -0.86 4.99 25.22
C GLU A 165 -1.01 5.27 23.71
N ILE A 166 -0.14 4.69 22.87
CA ILE A 166 -0.22 4.81 21.41
C ILE A 166 -1.51 4.17 20.88
N LEU A 167 -1.83 2.96 21.34
CA LEU A 167 -3.03 2.22 20.88
C LEU A 167 -4.33 2.80 21.42
N SER A 168 -4.31 3.31 22.65
CA SER A 168 -5.47 3.99 23.24
C SER A 168 -5.63 5.42 22.75
N GLY A 169 -4.58 6.03 22.19
CA GLY A 169 -4.56 7.42 21.71
C GLY A 169 -5.17 7.64 20.32
N HIS A 170 -5.77 6.61 19.71
CA HIS A 170 -6.44 6.67 18.40
C HIS A 170 -7.97 6.92 18.50
N GLU A 171 -8.50 7.27 19.67
CA GLU A 171 -9.88 7.76 19.83
C GLU A 171 -9.89 9.27 20.08
N ASP A 172 -9.83 10.10 19.03
CA ASP A 172 -10.41 11.46 18.99
C ASP A 172 -10.55 11.99 17.55
#